data_AF-R0MFB6-F1
#
_entry.id   AF-R0MFB6-F1
#
_cell.length_a   1.000
_cell.length_b   1.000
_cell.length_c   1.000
_cell.angle_alpha   90.00
_cell.angle_beta   90.00
_cell.angle_gamma   90.00
#
_symmetry.space_group_name_H-M   'P 1'
#
loop_
_entity.id
_entity.type
_entity.pdbx_description
1 polymer ?
#
loop_
_entity_poly.entity_id
_entity_poly.type
_entity_poly.pdbx_seq_one_letter_code
_entity_poly.pdbx_strand_id
1 'polypeptide(L)'
;MRFYFAWNFTNVCYILQGYDNMENVNISKVEFSTSIKDLSQGWNIKTNQWLKICFFDKLKHKNIFFASLMTFLVSALWHGINVGYLIMFLSFGISIPIVKCVNKLILSRVNFVFPVLSRIQMMFFVAYFSSPFFILNLKNTLRVWEGVYFYGHLYCLFCGLLFLISKRLS
;
A
#
# COMPACT_ATOMS: atom_id res chain seq x y z
N MET A 1 0.33 13.73 8.65
CA MET A 1 0.97 14.81 9.45
C MET A 1 1.65 14.31 10.74
N ARG A 2 0.93 13.72 11.71
CA ARG A 2 1.55 13.30 13.00
C ARG A 2 2.77 12.35 12.85
N PHE A 3 2.66 11.34 11.98
CA PHE A 3 3.76 10.39 11.74
C PHE A 3 4.98 11.01 11.06
N TYR A 4 4.78 11.92 10.10
CA TYR A 4 5.89 12.61 9.42
C TYR A 4 6.69 13.45 10.40
N PHE A 5 6.02 14.20 11.27
CA PHE A 5 6.71 14.99 12.28
C PHE A 5 7.55 14.10 13.20
N ALA A 6 6.94 13.05 13.78
CA ALA A 6 7.63 12.15 14.70
C ALA A 6 8.87 11.51 14.05
N TRP A 7 8.74 10.96 12.84
CA TRP A 7 9.85 10.29 12.18
C TRP A 7 10.93 11.24 11.65
N ASN A 8 10.58 12.45 11.21
CA ASN A 8 11.59 13.45 10.84
C ASN A 8 12.34 13.95 12.08
N PHE A 9 11.64 14.17 13.19
CA PHE A 9 12.26 14.53 14.46
C PHE A 9 13.24 13.45 14.92
N THR A 10 12.81 12.18 14.93
CA THR A 10 13.70 11.05 15.25
C THR A 10 14.91 10.99 14.31
N ASN A 11 14.72 11.23 13.00
CA ASN A 11 15.82 11.24 12.03
C ASN A 11 16.85 12.34 12.34
N VAL A 12 16.39 13.54 12.71
CA VAL A 12 17.28 14.64 13.13
C VAL A 12 18.06 14.23 14.38
N CYS A 13 17.42 13.62 15.38
CA CYS A 13 18.10 13.13 16.58
C CYS A 13 19.21 12.11 16.25
N TYR A 14 18.97 11.18 15.31
CA TYR A 14 19.99 10.23 14.86
C TYR A 14 21.18 10.92 14.19
N ILE A 15 20.92 11.87 13.29
CA ILE A 15 21.97 12.63 12.60
C ILE A 15 22.83 13.40 13.62
N LEU A 16 22.20 14.04 14.61
CA LEU A 16 22.92 14.76 15.67
C LEU A 16 23.82 13.86 16.53
N GLN A 17 23.51 12.56 16.59
CA GLN A 17 24.31 11.56 17.30
C GLN A 17 25.35 10.87 16.40
N GLY A 18 25.48 11.28 15.13
CA GLY A 18 26.40 10.68 14.17
C GLY A 18 25.92 9.37 13.54
N TYR A 19 24.62 9.06 13.66
CA TYR A 19 24.01 7.91 12.98
C TYR A 19 23.38 8.33 11.66
N ASP A 20 24.08 8.07 10.57
CA ASP A 20 23.54 8.25 9.22
C ASP A 20 22.58 7.10 8.83
N ASN A 21 21.68 7.36 7.89
CA ASN A 21 20.79 6.36 7.27
C ASN A 21 19.74 5.72 8.20
N MET A 22 19.30 6.44 9.23
CA MET A 22 18.24 6.00 10.15
C MET A 22 16.83 6.51 9.77
N GLU A 23 16.67 6.98 8.53
CA GLU A 23 15.39 7.45 8.00
C GLU A 23 14.32 6.34 8.07
N ASN A 24 13.17 6.66 8.67
CA ASN A 24 12.03 5.76 8.73
C ASN A 24 10.86 6.17 7.80
N VAL A 25 10.96 7.33 7.16
CA VAL A 25 9.97 7.80 6.19
C VAL A 25 10.61 8.66 5.13
N ASN A 26 10.31 8.37 3.87
CA ASN A 26 10.64 9.21 2.73
C ASN A 26 9.35 9.83 2.19
N ILE A 27 9.11 11.10 2.51
CA ILE A 27 7.84 11.79 2.21
C ILE A 27 7.58 11.82 0.70
N SER A 28 8.57 12.20 -0.09
CA SER A 28 8.42 12.26 -1.56
C SER A 28 8.04 10.92 -2.15
N LYS A 29 8.65 9.83 -1.68
CA LYS A 29 8.32 8.47 -2.15
C LYS A 29 6.91 8.04 -1.73
N VAL A 30 6.42 8.48 -0.58
CA VAL A 30 5.05 8.18 -0.12
C VAL A 30 4.02 8.97 -0.93
N GLU A 31 4.16 10.29 -0.99
CA GLU A 31 3.18 11.20 -1.61
C GLU A 31 3.15 11.06 -3.15
N PHE A 32 4.29 10.75 -3.78
CA PHE A 32 4.40 10.54 -5.22
C PHE A 32 4.52 9.07 -5.64
N SER A 33 4.14 8.16 -4.75
CA SER A 33 4.17 6.73 -5.04
C SER A 33 3.32 6.39 -6.27
N THR A 34 3.84 5.52 -7.12
CA THR A 34 3.13 5.03 -8.32
C THR A 34 2.57 3.62 -8.14
N SER A 35 2.97 2.93 -7.07
CA SER A 35 2.51 1.58 -6.76
C SER A 35 2.50 1.33 -5.25
N ILE A 36 1.77 0.30 -4.82
CA ILE A 36 1.71 -0.13 -3.41
C ILE A 36 3.11 -0.52 -2.90
N LYS A 37 3.93 -1.15 -3.75
CA LYS A 37 5.32 -1.49 -3.40
C LYS A 37 6.13 -0.23 -3.12
N ASP A 38 6.06 0.75 -4.01
CA ASP A 38 6.79 2.01 -3.90
C ASP A 38 6.41 2.77 -2.62
N LEU A 39 5.11 2.89 -2.37
CA LEU A 39 4.53 3.42 -1.14
C LEU A 39 5.08 2.70 0.11
N SER A 40 5.02 1.37 0.14
CA SER A 40 5.45 0.57 1.29
C SER A 40 6.95 0.70 1.59
N GLN A 41 7.76 0.99 0.56
CA GLN A 41 9.20 1.20 0.73
C GLN A 41 9.56 2.62 1.16
N GLY A 42 8.63 3.58 1.08
CA GLY A 42 8.80 4.94 1.59
C GLY A 42 8.17 5.17 2.96
N TRP A 43 7.23 4.32 3.36
CA TRP A 43 6.51 4.42 4.63
C TRP A 43 6.98 3.38 5.64
N ASN A 44 7.33 3.81 6.85
CA ASN A 44 7.77 2.94 7.94
C ASN A 44 8.90 1.98 7.49
N ILE A 45 9.96 2.58 6.92
CA ILE A 45 11.00 1.90 6.15
C ILE A 45 11.63 0.75 6.92
N LYS A 46 11.97 0.96 8.20
CA LYS A 46 12.66 -0.06 9.02
C LYS A 46 11.75 -1.24 9.33
N THR A 47 10.47 -1.00 9.66
CA THR A 47 9.50 -2.09 9.83
C THR A 47 9.23 -2.82 8.51
N ASN A 48 9.15 -2.11 7.39
CA ASN A 48 9.01 -2.74 6.07
C ASN A 48 10.19 -3.67 5.76
N GLN A 49 11.42 -3.23 6.03
CA GLN A 49 12.63 -4.04 5.87
C GLN A 49 12.61 -5.27 6.78
N TRP A 50 12.24 -5.11 8.06
CA TRP A 50 12.11 -6.22 9.00
C TRP A 50 11.09 -7.26 8.52
N LEU A 51 9.87 -6.83 8.15
CA LEU A 51 8.82 -7.69 7.60
C LEU A 51 9.29 -8.41 6.33
N LYS A 52 10.02 -7.71 5.46
CA LYS A 52 10.55 -8.29 4.23
C LYS A 52 11.53 -9.42 4.53
N ILE A 53 12.50 -9.19 5.43
CA ILE A 53 13.55 -10.17 5.77
C ILE A 53 12.95 -11.37 6.51
N CYS A 54 12.07 -11.13 7.48
CA CYS A 54 11.52 -12.17 8.34
C CYS A 54 10.44 -13.01 7.65
N PHE A 55 9.62 -12.42 6.78
CA PHE A 55 8.45 -13.10 6.20
C PHE A 55 8.48 -13.16 4.67
N PHE A 56 8.56 -12.01 3.99
CA PHE A 56 8.45 -11.99 2.52
C PHE A 56 9.54 -12.81 1.83
N ASP A 57 10.81 -12.57 2.17
CA ASP A 57 11.96 -13.24 1.55
C ASP A 57 11.99 -14.75 1.87
N LYS A 58 11.41 -15.15 3.00
CA LYS A 58 11.25 -16.57 3.35
C LYS A 58 10.17 -17.26 2.53
N LEU A 59 9.13 -16.55 2.08
CA LEU A 59 7.98 -17.13 1.38
C LEU A 59 8.00 -16.92 -0.14
N LYS A 60 8.77 -15.93 -0.66
CA LYS A 60 8.75 -15.53 -2.08
C LYS A 60 9.07 -16.65 -3.07
N HIS A 61 9.84 -17.65 -2.64
CA HIS A 61 10.22 -18.80 -3.46
C HIS A 61 9.00 -19.67 -3.85
N LYS A 62 7.92 -19.66 -3.05
CA LYS A 62 6.69 -20.40 -3.34
C LYS A 62 5.84 -19.63 -4.36
N ASN A 63 5.51 -18.39 -4.02
CA ASN A 63 4.73 -17.50 -4.87
C ASN A 63 4.85 -16.05 -4.33
N ILE A 64 5.16 -15.10 -5.21
CA ILE A 64 5.38 -13.69 -4.82
C ILE A 64 4.11 -13.04 -4.25
N PHE A 65 2.94 -13.32 -4.83
CA PHE A 65 1.67 -12.77 -4.35
C PHE A 65 1.32 -13.35 -2.97
N PHE A 66 1.45 -14.67 -2.82
CA PHE A 66 1.24 -15.32 -1.52
C PHE A 66 2.17 -14.77 -0.45
N ALA A 67 3.46 -14.63 -0.75
CA ALA A 67 4.44 -14.06 0.17
C ALA A 67 4.08 -12.62 0.58
N SER A 68 3.64 -11.81 -0.38
CA SER A 68 3.15 -10.45 -0.10
C SER A 68 1.93 -10.48 0.81
N LEU A 69 0.91 -11.28 0.48
CA LEU A 69 -0.33 -11.35 1.26
C LEU A 69 -0.08 -11.80 2.70
N MET A 70 0.77 -12.80 2.91
CA MET A 70 1.18 -13.25 4.25
C MET A 70 1.95 -12.17 5.00
N THR A 71 2.81 -11.42 4.31
CA THR A 71 3.54 -10.30 4.94
C THR A 71 2.59 -9.19 5.37
N PHE A 72 1.58 -8.87 4.55
CA PHE A 72 0.52 -7.91 4.92
C PHE A 72 -0.35 -8.43 6.07
N LEU A 73 -0.66 -9.73 6.10
CA LEU A 73 -1.40 -10.34 7.22
C LEU A 73 -0.61 -10.25 8.53
N VAL A 74 0.68 -10.59 8.51
CA VAL A 74 1.56 -10.45 9.69
C VAL A 74 1.65 -8.98 10.11
N SER A 75 1.77 -8.05 9.17
CA SER A 75 1.74 -6.62 9.47
C SER A 75 0.43 -6.21 10.16
N ALA A 76 -0.72 -6.73 9.72
CA ALA A 76 -2.00 -6.46 10.36
C ALA A 76 -2.04 -6.96 11.81
N LEU A 77 -1.60 -8.20 12.03
CA LEU A 77 -1.56 -8.81 13.35
C LEU A 77 -0.59 -8.08 14.28
N TRP A 78 0.52 -7.56 13.75
CA TRP A 78 1.47 -6.73 14.50
C TRP A 78 0.83 -5.44 15.04
N HIS A 79 -0.12 -4.85 14.31
CA HIS A 79 -0.87 -3.68 14.78
C HIS A 79 -1.98 -4.04 15.79
N GLY A 80 -2.43 -5.29 15.82
CA GLY A 80 -3.38 -5.84 16.80
C GLY A 80 -4.54 -6.63 16.16
N ILE A 81 -5.43 -7.16 16.99
CA ILE A 81 -6.56 -8.03 16.57
C ILE A 81 -7.79 -7.22 16.11
N ASN A 82 -7.62 -5.94 15.75
CA ASN A 82 -8.73 -5.13 15.25
C ASN A 82 -9.02 -5.43 13.78
N VAL A 83 -10.30 -5.62 13.44
CA VAL A 83 -10.77 -5.90 12.08
C VAL A 83 -10.37 -4.80 11.08
N GLY A 84 -10.30 -3.54 11.51
CA GLY A 84 -9.85 -2.43 10.67
C GLY A 84 -8.42 -2.60 10.14
N TYR A 85 -7.51 -3.16 10.96
CA TYR A 85 -6.14 -3.46 10.51
C TYR A 85 -6.16 -4.55 9.44
N LEU A 86 -6.85 -5.67 9.70
CA LEU A 86 -6.97 -6.76 8.73
C LEU A 86 -7.52 -6.25 7.40
N ILE A 87 -8.59 -5.45 7.43
CA ILE A 87 -9.21 -4.89 6.23
C ILE A 87 -8.21 -4.03 5.45
N MET A 88 -7.53 -3.07 6.08
CA MET A 88 -6.58 -2.21 5.37
C MET A 88 -5.45 -3.04 4.74
N PHE A 89 -4.73 -3.82 5.55
CA PHE A 89 -3.51 -4.49 5.09
C PHE A 89 -3.81 -5.57 4.05
N LEU A 90 -4.88 -6.36 4.22
CA LEU A 90 -5.28 -7.35 3.21
C LEU A 90 -5.76 -6.68 1.92
N SER A 91 -6.48 -5.55 2.01
CA SER A 91 -6.89 -4.79 0.82
C SER A 91 -5.68 -4.29 0.03
N PHE A 92 -4.65 -3.80 0.72
CA PHE A 92 -3.38 -3.43 0.09
C PHE A 92 -2.72 -4.64 -0.58
N GLY A 93 -2.59 -5.77 0.13
CA GLY A 93 -1.98 -6.99 -0.41
C GLY A 93 -2.69 -7.54 -1.65
N ILE A 94 -4.02 -7.65 -1.61
CA ILE A 94 -4.86 -8.15 -2.71
C ILE A 94 -4.80 -7.22 -3.93
N SER A 95 -4.68 -5.91 -3.72
CA SER A 95 -4.70 -4.92 -4.80
C SER A 95 -3.37 -4.77 -5.55
N ILE A 96 -2.27 -5.35 -5.06
CA ILE A 96 -0.95 -5.31 -5.73
C ILE A 96 -0.99 -5.76 -7.19
N PRO A 97 -1.49 -6.97 -7.53
CA PRO A 97 -1.56 -7.41 -8.93
C PRO A 97 -2.48 -6.52 -9.77
N ILE A 98 -3.55 -5.98 -9.19
CA ILE A 98 -4.52 -5.13 -9.88
C ILE A 98 -3.86 -3.81 -10.27
N VAL A 99 -3.28 -3.09 -9.29
CA VAL A 99 -2.55 -1.84 -9.50
C VAL A 99 -1.39 -2.04 -10.49
N LYS A 100 -0.64 -3.14 -10.36
CA LYS A 100 0.45 -3.47 -11.29
C LYS A 100 -0.06 -3.67 -12.73
N CYS A 101 -1.21 -4.31 -12.91
CA CYS A 101 -1.82 -4.50 -14.22
C CYS A 101 -2.23 -3.16 -14.84
N VAL A 102 -2.97 -2.34 -14.10
CA VAL A 102 -3.42 -1.02 -14.58
C VAL A 102 -2.22 -0.17 -14.97
N ASN A 103 -1.20 -0.11 -14.12
CA ASN A 103 0.03 0.62 -14.41
C ASN A 103 0.72 0.12 -15.69
N LYS A 104 0.76 -1.20 -15.92
CA LYS A 104 1.34 -1.77 -17.16
C LYS A 104 0.54 -1.35 -18.41
N LEU A 105 -0.80 -1.29 -18.30
CA LEU A 105 -1.68 -0.85 -19.39
C LEU A 105 -1.52 0.65 -19.68
N ILE A 106 -1.46 1.49 -18.64
CA ILE A 106 -1.23 2.93 -18.80
C ILE A 106 0.14 3.15 -19.45
N LEU A 107 1.18 2.44 -18.97
CA LEU A 107 2.53 2.55 -19.52
C LEU A 107 2.60 2.13 -20.98
N SER A 108 1.87 1.07 -21.38
CA SER A 108 1.90 0.57 -22.77
C SER A 108 1.06 1.41 -23.74
N ARG A 109 -0.01 2.06 -23.28
CA ARG A 109 -0.93 2.84 -24.14
C ARG A 109 -0.62 4.34 -24.14
N VAL A 110 -0.25 4.90 -23.00
CA VAL A 110 -0.13 6.35 -22.76
C VAL A 110 1.02 6.68 -21.79
N ASN A 111 2.24 6.23 -22.11
CA ASN A 111 3.44 6.38 -21.26
C ASN A 111 3.69 7.81 -20.75
N PHE A 112 3.47 8.84 -21.58
CA PHE A 112 3.74 10.24 -21.18
C PHE A 112 2.84 10.72 -20.02
N VAL A 113 1.62 10.17 -19.87
CA VAL A 113 0.70 10.51 -18.77
C VAL A 113 0.87 9.56 -17.57
N PHE A 114 1.62 8.47 -17.72
CA PHE A 114 1.81 7.47 -16.66
C PHE A 114 2.22 8.07 -15.30
N PRO A 115 3.20 9.00 -15.21
CA PRO A 115 3.60 9.55 -13.93
C PRO A 115 2.48 10.32 -13.23
N VAL A 116 1.56 10.92 -13.98
CA VAL A 116 0.43 11.68 -13.42
C VAL A 116 -0.70 10.74 -13.02
N LEU A 117 -1.14 9.88 -13.93
CA LEU A 117 -2.28 8.98 -13.69
C LEU A 117 -2.00 7.97 -12.57
N SER A 118 -0.80 7.38 -12.53
CA SER A 118 -0.45 6.41 -11.48
C SER A 118 -0.39 7.04 -10.08
N ARG A 119 0.03 8.31 -9.97
CA ARG A 119 0.03 9.05 -8.70
C ARG A 119 -1.38 9.40 -8.24
N ILE A 120 -2.22 9.91 -9.15
CA ILE A 120 -3.64 10.19 -8.85
C ILE A 120 -4.33 8.90 -8.39
N GLN A 121 -4.12 7.79 -9.12
CA GLN A 121 -4.62 6.48 -8.74
C GLN A 121 -4.18 6.08 -7.32
N MET A 122 -2.88 6.22 -6.99
CA MET A 122 -2.36 5.89 -5.67
C MET A 122 -2.90 6.81 -4.57
N MET A 123 -3.09 8.11 -4.82
CA MET A 123 -3.69 9.04 -3.87
C MET A 123 -5.10 8.62 -3.47
N PHE A 124 -5.97 8.35 -4.45
CA PHE A 124 -7.33 7.86 -4.20
C PHE A 124 -7.33 6.46 -3.54
N PHE A 125 -6.46 5.56 -4.00
CA PHE A 125 -6.32 4.22 -3.43
C PHE A 125 -5.95 4.27 -1.94
N VAL A 126 -4.92 5.04 -1.58
CA VAL A 126 -4.46 5.17 -0.20
C VAL A 126 -5.51 5.87 0.66
N ALA A 127 -6.11 6.96 0.17
CA ALA A 127 -7.17 7.66 0.91
C ALA A 127 -8.35 6.73 1.26
N TYR A 128 -8.75 5.88 0.31
CA TYR A 128 -9.86 4.95 0.51
C TYR A 128 -9.51 3.78 1.45
N PHE A 129 -8.44 3.04 1.13
CA PHE A 129 -8.15 1.78 1.81
C PHE A 129 -7.42 1.96 3.14
N SER A 130 -6.84 3.13 3.42
CA SER A 130 -6.26 3.41 4.74
C SER A 130 -7.28 3.85 5.79
N SER A 131 -8.50 4.26 5.40
CA SER A 131 -9.54 4.72 6.34
C SER A 131 -9.85 3.74 7.48
N PRO A 132 -9.91 2.41 7.28
CA PRO A 132 -10.21 1.47 8.37
C PRO A 132 -9.17 1.46 9.48
N PHE A 133 -7.90 1.78 9.16
CA PHE A 133 -6.80 1.87 10.12
C PHE A 133 -6.96 3.06 11.06
N PHE A 134 -7.54 4.16 10.59
CA PHE A 134 -7.79 5.34 11.43
C PHE A 134 -9.09 5.26 12.21
N ILE A 135 -10.11 4.59 11.65
CA ILE A 135 -11.45 4.53 12.25
C ILE A 135 -11.55 3.43 13.31
N LEU A 136 -10.90 2.27 13.11
CA LEU A 136 -10.87 1.12 14.02
C LEU A 136 -12.24 0.57 14.47
N ASN A 137 -13.32 0.97 13.78
CA ASN A 137 -14.68 0.55 14.02
C ASN A 137 -15.34 0.19 12.68
N LEU A 138 -15.68 -1.09 12.52
CA LEU A 138 -16.19 -1.62 11.25
C LEU A 138 -17.46 -0.90 10.76
N LYS A 139 -18.41 -0.63 11.66
CA LYS A 139 -19.67 0.03 11.29
C LYS A 139 -19.43 1.44 10.77
N ASN A 140 -18.56 2.20 11.43
CA ASN A 140 -18.22 3.55 10.99
C ASN A 140 -17.43 3.53 9.67
N THR A 141 -16.50 2.58 9.50
CA THR A 141 -15.79 2.38 8.23
C THR A 141 -16.75 2.10 7.08
N LEU A 142 -17.73 1.22 7.28
CA LEU A 142 -18.74 0.91 6.27
C LEU A 142 -19.58 2.14 5.92
N ARG A 143 -20.02 2.94 6.90
CA ARG A 143 -20.75 4.20 6.62
C ARG A 143 -19.92 5.19 5.80
N VAL A 144 -18.62 5.32 6.11
CA VAL A 144 -17.72 6.19 5.33
C VAL A 144 -17.59 5.69 3.89
N TRP A 145 -17.44 4.38 3.70
CA TRP A 145 -17.35 3.78 2.37
C TRP A 145 -18.67 3.85 1.59
N GLU A 146 -19.80 3.70 2.26
CA GLU A 146 -21.13 3.90 1.69
C GLU A 146 -21.33 5.34 1.22
N GLY A 147 -20.92 6.32 2.03
CA GLY A 147 -20.99 7.75 1.67
C GLY A 147 -20.15 8.13 0.45
N VAL A 148 -19.19 7.28 0.04
CA VAL A 148 -18.41 7.45 -1.19
C VAL A 148 -18.68 6.33 -2.21
N TYR A 149 -19.83 5.66 -2.09
CA TYR A 149 -20.33 4.63 -3.03
C TYR A 149 -19.34 3.47 -3.28
N PHE A 150 -18.55 3.11 -2.28
CA PHE A 150 -17.55 2.04 -2.34
C PHE A 150 -16.58 2.14 -3.53
N TYR A 151 -16.23 3.35 -3.99
CA TYR A 151 -15.47 3.55 -5.24
C TYR A 151 -14.17 2.73 -5.30
N GLY A 152 -13.43 2.58 -4.19
CA GLY A 152 -12.18 1.82 -4.18
C GLY A 152 -12.39 0.32 -4.44
N HIS A 153 -13.45 -0.27 -3.88
CA HIS A 153 -13.81 -1.67 -4.17
C HIS A 153 -14.32 -1.84 -5.59
N LEU A 154 -15.18 -0.94 -6.07
CA LEU A 154 -15.68 -0.97 -7.45
C LEU A 154 -14.55 -0.83 -8.47
N TYR A 155 -13.59 0.06 -8.20
CA TYR A 155 -12.38 0.22 -9.00
C TYR A 155 -11.56 -1.08 -9.04
N CYS A 156 -11.24 -1.68 -7.89
CA CYS A 156 -10.48 -2.93 -7.85
C CYS A 156 -11.24 -4.08 -8.54
N LEU A 157 -12.56 -4.17 -8.37
CA LEU A 157 -13.40 -5.18 -9.02
C LEU A 157 -13.37 -5.02 -10.54
N PHE A 158 -13.61 -3.81 -11.04
CA PHE A 158 -13.59 -3.51 -12.48
C PHE A 158 -12.23 -3.84 -13.10
N CYS A 159 -11.13 -3.34 -12.53
CA CYS A 159 -9.79 -3.62 -13.02
C CYS A 159 -9.40 -5.10 -12.89
N GLY A 160 -9.85 -5.78 -11.84
CA GLY A 160 -9.65 -7.21 -11.64
C GLY A 160 -10.35 -8.05 -12.70
N LEU A 161 -11.61 -7.73 -13.03
CA LEU A 161 -12.37 -8.41 -14.09
C LEU A 161 -11.72 -8.19 -15.46
N LEU A 162 -11.34 -6.96 -15.79
CA LEU A 162 -10.62 -6.65 -17.03
C LEU A 162 -9.32 -7.45 -17.16
N PHE A 163 -8.57 -7.58 -16.07
CA PHE A 163 -7.34 -8.37 -16.05
C PHE A 163 -7.60 -9.86 -16.32
N LEU A 164 -8.65 -10.43 -15.72
CA LEU A 164 -9.04 -11.82 -15.95
C LEU A 164 -9.46 -12.07 -17.40
N ILE A 165 -10.25 -11.14 -17.98
CA ILE A 165 -10.67 -11.21 -19.39
C ILE A 165 -9.46 -11.11 -20.32
N SER A 166 -8.55 -10.15 -20.07
CA SER A 166 -7.34 -9.97 -20.88
C SER A 166 -6.44 -11.20 -20.89
N LYS A 167 -6.35 -11.95 -19.79
CA LYS A 167 -5.58 -13.20 -19.72
C LYS A 167 -6.23 -14.36 -20.47
N ARG A 168 -7.56 -14.36 -20.62
CA ARG A 168 -8.29 -15.42 -21.30
C ARG A 168 -8.24 -15.27 -22.83
N LEU A 169 -8.00 -14.06 -23.32
CA LEU A 169 -7.93 -13.72 -24.75
C LEU A 169 -6.50 -13.75 -25.32
N SER A 170 -5.48 -13.96 -24.48
CA SER A 170 -4.05 -14.05 -24.83
C SER A 170 -3.56 -15.49 -24.77
#